data_AF-A0A6J0WB10-F1
#
_entry.id   AF-A0A6J0WB10-F1
#
_cell.length_a   1.000
_cell.length_b   1.000
_cell.length_c   1.000
_cell.angle_alpha   90.00
_cell.angle_beta   90.00
_cell.angle_gamma   90.00
#
_symmetry.space_group_name_H-M   'P 1'
#
loop_
_entity.id
_entity.type
_entity.pdbx_description
1 polymer ?
#
loop_
_entity_poly.entity_id
_entity_poly.type
_entity_poly.pdbx_seq_one_letter_code
_entity_poly.pdbx_strand_id
1 'polypeptide(L)'
;MGFWAPLVLSHSRRQGVVRLRLRDLQEAFQRKGSVPLGLATVLQDLLRRGELQRESDFMASVDSSWISWGVGVFLLKPLKWTLSNMLGDHKVPAEEVLVAVELLKEKAEEVYRLYQSSPLSSHPVVALSELSTLCAGSCPDERTFYLVLLQLQKEKRVTVLEQNGEKIVKFARGPHAKVSPVNDVDVGVYQLMQSEQLLSRKVESLSQEAERYKEEARRACRAGKKQLALRSLKAKQRTEKRIEALHAKLDTVQGILDRIYASQTDQMVFNAYQAGVGALKLSMKDVTVEKAESLVDQIQELCDTQDEVSQTLAGGVTNGLDFDSEELEKELDILLQDTTKEPSELPDNPQETFYINSVPDTRISDAELEAELEKLSLSEGGLVPSRKSPKRQLEPTL
;
A
#
# COMPACT_ATOMS: atom_id res chain seq x y z
N MET A 1 3.41 -46.51 8.52
CA MET A 1 2.83 -45.18 8.74
C MET A 1 3.35 -44.48 9.99
N GLY A 2 3.31 -45.13 11.16
CA GLY A 2 3.60 -44.47 12.45
C GLY A 2 4.96 -43.79 12.61
N PHE A 3 5.99 -44.20 11.86
CA PHE A 3 7.30 -43.51 11.86
C PHE A 3 7.33 -42.31 10.90
N TRP A 4 6.92 -42.51 9.65
CA TRP A 4 7.09 -41.52 8.59
C TRP A 4 6.14 -40.33 8.71
N ALA A 5 4.90 -40.53 9.16
CA ALA A 5 3.92 -39.44 9.22
C ALA A 5 4.34 -38.34 10.22
N PRO A 6 4.70 -38.67 11.49
CA PRO A 6 5.25 -37.67 12.42
C PRO A 6 6.59 -37.10 11.96
N LEU A 7 7.42 -37.88 11.25
CA LEU A 7 8.69 -37.40 10.73
C LEU A 7 8.50 -36.33 9.65
N VAL A 8 7.56 -36.51 8.72
CA VAL A 8 7.20 -35.51 7.69
C VAL A 8 6.73 -34.23 8.36
N LEU A 9 5.74 -34.31 9.25
CA LEU A 9 5.19 -33.11 9.91
C LEU A 9 6.22 -32.40 10.79
N SER A 10 7.02 -33.15 11.55
CA SER A 10 8.08 -32.56 12.36
C SER A 10 9.21 -31.94 11.53
N HIS A 11 9.50 -32.49 10.35
CA HIS A 11 10.45 -31.88 9.40
C HIS A 11 9.92 -30.53 8.91
N SER A 12 8.66 -30.47 8.47
CA SER A 12 8.00 -29.23 8.05
C SER A 12 7.98 -28.19 9.17
N ARG A 13 7.61 -28.58 10.40
CA ARG A 13 7.58 -27.70 11.58
C ARG A 13 8.99 -27.17 11.92
N ARG A 14 10.03 -28.01 11.88
CA ARG A 14 11.42 -27.59 12.15
C ARG A 14 11.94 -26.59 11.12
N GLN A 15 11.54 -26.74 9.85
CA GLN A 15 11.94 -25.80 8.80
C GLN A 15 11.04 -24.57 8.72
N GLY A 16 9.89 -24.57 9.41
CA GLY A 16 8.88 -23.53 9.30
C GLY A 16 8.18 -23.48 7.92
N VAL A 17 8.29 -24.56 7.14
CA VAL A 17 7.78 -24.62 5.76
C VAL A 17 6.38 -25.23 5.77
N VAL A 18 5.38 -24.41 5.46
CA VAL A 18 3.96 -24.80 5.42
C VAL A 18 3.62 -25.62 4.17
N ARG A 19 4.31 -25.37 3.05
CA ARG A 19 4.04 -25.95 1.74
C ARG A 19 5.02 -27.08 1.44
N LEU A 20 4.52 -28.26 1.11
CA LEU A 20 5.30 -29.47 0.95
C LEU A 20 5.04 -30.09 -0.41
N ARG A 21 6.10 -30.63 -1.02
CA ARG A 21 6.01 -31.48 -2.22
C ARG A 21 6.65 -32.81 -1.93
N LEU A 22 6.18 -33.85 -2.62
CA LEU A 22 6.77 -35.19 -2.51
C LEU A 22 8.25 -35.17 -2.94
N ARG A 23 8.60 -34.44 -4.00
CA ARG A 23 9.98 -34.27 -4.46
C ARG A 23 10.89 -33.72 -3.36
N ASP A 24 10.50 -32.62 -2.72
CA ASP A 24 11.29 -31.95 -1.68
C ASP A 24 11.56 -32.90 -0.49
N LEU A 25 10.55 -33.70 -0.11
CA LEU A 25 10.68 -34.69 0.96
C LEU A 25 11.58 -35.87 0.58
N GLN A 26 11.53 -36.31 -0.69
CA GLN A 26 12.41 -37.38 -1.19
C GLN A 26 13.87 -36.94 -1.16
N GLU A 27 14.16 -35.70 -1.55
CA GLU A 27 15.50 -35.10 -1.48
C GLU A 27 15.94 -34.94 -0.01
N ALA A 28 15.09 -34.37 0.84
CA ALA A 28 15.41 -34.13 2.26
C ALA A 28 15.64 -35.42 3.07
N PHE A 29 14.96 -36.52 2.72
CA PHE A 29 15.10 -37.82 3.40
C PHE A 29 16.00 -38.81 2.67
N GLN A 30 16.71 -38.37 1.61
CA GLN A 30 17.66 -39.22 0.91
C GLN A 30 18.81 -39.62 1.84
N ARG A 31 19.15 -40.92 1.84
CA ARG A 31 20.27 -41.46 2.62
C ARG A 31 21.08 -42.40 1.75
N LYS A 32 22.39 -42.17 1.65
CA LYS A 32 23.33 -43.00 0.86
C LYS A 32 22.83 -43.23 -0.59
N GLY A 33 22.30 -42.18 -1.22
CA GLY A 33 21.74 -42.25 -2.57
C GLY A 33 20.33 -42.83 -2.68
N SER A 34 19.77 -43.43 -1.63
CA SER A 34 18.43 -44.03 -1.63
C SER A 34 17.35 -43.08 -1.09
N VAL A 35 16.19 -43.05 -1.74
CA VAL A 35 15.02 -42.27 -1.31
C VAL A 35 13.94 -43.17 -0.71
N PRO A 36 13.16 -42.72 0.28
CA PRO A 36 12.11 -43.55 0.85
C PRO A 36 10.91 -43.66 -0.09
N LEU A 37 10.69 -44.86 -0.66
CA LEU A 37 9.64 -45.11 -1.68
C LEU A 37 8.21 -45.00 -1.13
N GLY A 38 8.03 -45.18 0.19
CA GLY A 38 6.71 -45.13 0.83
C GLY A 38 6.16 -43.73 1.09
N LEU A 39 6.89 -42.66 0.78
CA LEU A 39 6.47 -41.29 1.10
C LEU A 39 5.16 -40.89 0.42
N ALA A 40 4.94 -41.30 -0.83
CA ALA A 40 3.69 -41.02 -1.54
C ALA A 40 2.47 -41.58 -0.79
N THR A 41 2.58 -42.81 -0.28
CA THR A 41 1.52 -43.45 0.52
C THR A 41 1.33 -42.73 1.86
N VAL A 42 2.41 -42.31 2.51
CA VAL A 42 2.36 -41.53 3.76
C VAL A 42 1.63 -40.19 3.55
N LEU A 43 1.92 -39.46 2.48
CA LEU A 43 1.24 -38.21 2.15
C LEU A 43 -0.26 -38.44 1.86
N GLN A 44 -0.59 -39.52 1.17
CA GLN A 44 -1.99 -39.89 0.91
C GLN A 44 -2.75 -40.20 2.21
N ASP A 45 -2.11 -40.87 3.17
CA ASP A 45 -2.70 -41.14 4.48
C ASP A 45 -2.90 -39.85 5.29
N LEU A 46 -1.92 -38.95 5.27
CA LEU A 46 -2.03 -37.63 5.91
C LEU A 46 -3.13 -36.75 5.27
N LEU A 47 -3.28 -36.80 3.95
CA LEU A 47 -4.38 -36.17 3.21
C LEU A 47 -5.74 -36.71 3.67
N ARG A 48 -5.87 -38.05 3.76
CA ARG A 48 -7.10 -38.71 4.20
C ARG A 48 -7.46 -38.37 5.65
N ARG A 49 -6.47 -38.11 6.51
CA ARG A 49 -6.67 -37.68 7.90
C ARG A 49 -6.94 -36.18 8.04
N GLY A 50 -6.76 -35.39 6.98
CA GLY A 50 -6.87 -33.93 7.01
C GLY A 50 -5.70 -33.23 7.70
N GLU A 51 -4.60 -33.94 7.97
CA GLU A 51 -3.35 -33.36 8.49
C GLU A 51 -2.60 -32.60 7.38
N LEU A 52 -2.75 -33.07 6.13
CA LEU A 52 -2.38 -32.35 4.91
C LEU A 52 -3.64 -32.01 4.10
N GLN A 53 -3.59 -30.93 3.34
CA GLN A 53 -4.61 -30.56 2.36
C GLN A 53 -3.94 -30.10 1.06
N ARG A 54 -4.57 -30.31 -0.10
CA ARG A 54 -4.06 -29.73 -1.35
C ARG A 54 -4.21 -28.21 -1.29
N GLU A 55 -3.21 -27.48 -1.78
CA GLU A 55 -3.26 -26.00 -1.81
C GLU A 55 -4.52 -25.49 -2.54
N SER A 56 -4.87 -26.12 -3.67
CA SER A 56 -6.09 -25.80 -4.44
C SER A 56 -7.37 -25.97 -3.62
N ASP A 57 -7.46 -27.07 -2.86
CA ASP A 57 -8.65 -27.40 -2.07
C ASP A 57 -8.77 -26.47 -0.87
N PHE A 58 -7.64 -26.07 -0.29
CA PHE A 58 -7.60 -25.10 0.80
C PHE A 58 -8.09 -23.73 0.32
N MET A 59 -7.56 -23.25 -0.80
CA MET A 59 -7.98 -21.97 -1.41
C MET A 59 -9.45 -21.97 -1.80
N ALA A 60 -9.98 -23.07 -2.32
CA ALA A 60 -11.39 -23.21 -2.67
C ALA A 60 -12.32 -23.30 -1.44
N SER A 61 -11.78 -23.60 -0.24
CA SER A 61 -12.55 -23.74 0.99
C SER A 61 -12.87 -22.43 1.70
N VAL A 62 -12.35 -21.30 1.20
CA VAL A 62 -12.63 -19.96 1.71
C VAL A 62 -13.59 -19.25 0.74
N ASP A 63 -14.62 -18.59 1.28
CA ASP A 63 -15.77 -18.04 0.56
C ASP A 63 -15.37 -17.17 -0.66
N SER A 64 -16.34 -16.96 -1.57
CA SER A 64 -16.26 -16.14 -2.79
C SER A 64 -15.73 -14.71 -2.58
N SER A 65 -15.73 -14.18 -1.35
CA SER A 65 -15.08 -12.91 -1.01
C SER A 65 -13.57 -12.93 -1.19
N TRP A 66 -12.92 -14.10 -1.31
CA TRP A 66 -11.52 -14.26 -1.73
C TRP A 66 -11.35 -14.29 -3.27
N ILE A 67 -12.36 -14.79 -3.99
CA ILE A 67 -12.35 -14.92 -5.46
C ILE A 67 -12.45 -13.55 -6.14
N SER A 68 -13.02 -12.55 -5.46
CA SER A 68 -13.09 -11.16 -5.92
C SER A 68 -11.76 -10.40 -5.89
N TRP A 69 -10.66 -10.98 -5.38
CA TRP A 69 -9.34 -10.33 -5.17
C TRP A 69 -8.41 -10.29 -6.39
N GLY A 70 -8.91 -10.63 -7.60
CA GLY A 70 -8.10 -10.62 -8.83
C GLY A 70 -6.97 -11.66 -8.94
N VAL A 71 -6.60 -12.37 -7.87
CA VAL A 71 -5.61 -13.48 -7.88
C VAL A 71 -6.19 -14.76 -8.52
N GLY A 72 -7.52 -14.81 -8.71
CA GLY A 72 -8.30 -16.02 -8.98
C GLY A 72 -8.59 -16.40 -10.43
N VAL A 73 -8.16 -15.65 -11.45
CA VAL A 73 -8.48 -16.02 -12.85
C VAL A 73 -7.44 -16.95 -13.50
N PHE A 74 -6.16 -16.85 -13.12
CA PHE A 74 -5.10 -17.68 -13.73
C PHE A 74 -4.72 -18.95 -12.94
N LEU A 75 -5.16 -19.08 -11.68
CA LEU A 75 -4.78 -20.19 -10.80
C LEU A 75 -5.91 -21.19 -10.51
N LEU A 76 -7.16 -20.83 -10.78
CA LEU A 76 -8.26 -21.77 -10.84
C LEU A 76 -8.41 -22.23 -12.30
N LYS A 77 -7.56 -23.15 -12.76
CA LYS A 77 -7.95 -23.94 -13.93
C LYS A 77 -9.21 -24.72 -13.54
N PRO A 78 -10.34 -24.54 -14.25
CA PRO A 78 -11.57 -25.22 -13.91
C PRO A 78 -11.42 -26.73 -14.16
N LEU A 79 -11.80 -27.51 -13.16
CA LEU A 79 -12.63 -28.71 -13.37
C LEU A 79 -12.10 -29.78 -14.34
N LYS A 80 -10.81 -30.17 -14.27
CA LYS A 80 -10.35 -31.43 -14.91
C LYS A 80 -9.99 -32.55 -13.93
N TRP A 81 -10.11 -32.36 -12.62
CA TRP A 81 -9.71 -33.40 -11.67
C TRP A 81 -10.49 -33.44 -10.34
N THR A 82 -11.79 -33.12 -10.34
CA THR A 82 -12.65 -33.35 -9.15
C THR A 82 -13.49 -34.64 -9.25
N LEU A 83 -13.46 -35.34 -10.39
CA LEU A 83 -14.15 -36.64 -10.56
C LEU A 83 -13.20 -37.82 -10.85
N SER A 84 -12.02 -37.59 -11.43
CA SER A 84 -11.09 -38.68 -11.78
C SER A 84 -10.39 -39.29 -10.57
N ASN A 85 -10.38 -38.63 -9.41
CA ASN A 85 -9.81 -39.19 -8.18
C ASN A 85 -10.81 -39.96 -7.31
N MET A 86 -12.09 -39.95 -7.68
CA MET A 86 -13.06 -40.93 -7.21
C MET A 86 -12.98 -42.26 -7.98
N LEU A 87 -12.16 -42.33 -9.06
CA LEU A 87 -11.91 -43.51 -9.87
C LEU A 87 -10.41 -43.83 -9.96
N GLY A 88 -9.78 -44.14 -8.83
CA GLY A 88 -8.83 -45.25 -8.80
C GLY A 88 -7.35 -45.04 -9.15
N ASP A 89 -6.79 -43.83 -9.21
CA ASP A 89 -5.33 -43.67 -9.11
C ASP A 89 -4.94 -42.64 -8.03
N HIS A 90 -4.82 -43.12 -6.79
CA HIS A 90 -4.65 -42.29 -5.60
C HIS A 90 -3.21 -41.81 -5.34
N LYS A 91 -2.35 -41.73 -6.36
CA LYS A 91 -0.97 -41.30 -6.17
C LYS A 91 -0.89 -39.78 -6.11
N VAL A 92 -0.26 -39.27 -5.04
CA VAL A 92 0.12 -37.85 -4.95
C VAL A 92 1.21 -37.58 -5.99
N PRO A 93 0.98 -36.69 -6.98
CA PRO A 93 2.01 -36.33 -7.95
C PRO A 93 3.24 -35.69 -7.28
N ALA A 94 4.41 -35.86 -7.87
CA ALA A 94 5.67 -35.35 -7.31
C ALA A 94 5.69 -33.82 -7.10
N GLU A 95 5.04 -33.09 -8.00
CA GLU A 95 4.93 -31.62 -8.01
C GLU A 95 3.72 -31.07 -7.26
N GLU A 96 2.82 -31.92 -6.79
CA GLU A 96 1.63 -31.46 -6.10
C GLU A 96 2.01 -30.78 -4.78
N VAL A 97 1.51 -29.55 -4.60
CA VAL A 97 1.75 -28.76 -3.39
C VAL A 97 0.68 -29.07 -2.34
N LEU A 98 1.16 -29.58 -1.21
CA LEU A 98 0.37 -29.91 -0.04
C LEU A 98 0.65 -28.88 1.07
N VAL A 99 -0.39 -28.55 1.82
CA VAL A 99 -0.36 -27.61 2.94
C VAL A 99 -0.43 -28.41 4.24
N ALA A 100 0.54 -28.21 5.13
CA ALA A 100 0.51 -28.76 6.47
C ALA A 100 -0.48 -27.98 7.35
N VAL A 101 -1.65 -28.56 7.62
CA VAL A 101 -2.80 -27.84 8.19
C VAL A 101 -2.53 -27.34 9.61
N GLU A 102 -1.93 -28.16 10.47
CA GLU A 102 -1.59 -27.75 11.83
C GLU A 102 -0.53 -26.66 11.87
N LEU A 103 0.53 -26.79 11.06
CA LEU A 103 1.58 -25.78 10.97
C LEU A 103 1.06 -24.46 10.40
N LEU A 104 0.14 -24.50 9.43
CA LEU A 104 -0.53 -23.31 8.92
C LEU A 104 -1.32 -22.58 10.02
N LYS A 105 -2.04 -23.33 10.86
CA LYS A 105 -2.76 -22.75 12.02
C LYS A 105 -1.79 -22.14 13.04
N GLU A 106 -0.68 -22.82 13.33
CA GLU A 106 0.39 -22.28 14.20
C GLU A 106 0.95 -20.96 13.65
N LYS A 107 1.21 -20.91 12.34
CA LYS A 107 1.69 -19.71 11.64
C LYS A 107 0.65 -18.59 11.61
N ALA A 108 -0.62 -18.92 11.43
CA ALA A 108 -1.72 -17.96 11.51
C ALA A 108 -1.82 -17.33 12.91
N GLU A 109 -1.67 -18.13 13.96
CA GLU A 109 -1.64 -17.63 15.34
C GLU A 109 -0.38 -16.79 15.63
N GLU A 110 0.77 -17.15 15.05
CA GLU A 110 2.00 -16.34 15.11
C GLU A 110 1.79 -14.96 14.49
N VAL A 111 1.27 -14.91 13.25
CA VAL A 111 0.96 -13.66 12.54
C VAL A 111 -0.07 -12.81 13.27
N TYR A 112 -1.13 -13.42 13.80
CA TYR A 112 -2.13 -12.70 14.57
C TYR A 112 -1.54 -12.09 15.85
N ARG A 113 -0.68 -12.83 16.57
CA ARG A 113 0.03 -12.30 17.75
C ARG A 113 0.99 -11.17 17.39
N LEU A 114 1.71 -11.28 16.27
CA LEU A 114 2.57 -10.21 15.78
C LEU A 114 1.76 -8.93 15.51
N TYR A 115 0.64 -9.06 14.79
CA TYR A 115 -0.31 -7.96 14.58
C TYR A 115 -0.74 -7.34 15.91
N GLN A 116 -1.21 -8.14 16.87
CA GLN A 116 -1.67 -7.67 18.18
C GLN A 116 -0.58 -6.95 18.99
N SER A 117 0.68 -7.33 18.83
CA SER A 117 1.81 -6.69 19.50
C SER A 117 2.35 -5.45 18.77
N SER A 118 1.85 -5.17 17.57
CA SER A 118 2.32 -4.07 16.72
C SER A 118 1.45 -2.82 16.88
N PRO A 119 1.98 -1.63 16.51
CA PRO A 119 1.18 -0.40 16.45
C PRO A 119 -0.05 -0.51 15.54
N LEU A 120 0.00 -1.36 14.50
CA LEU A 120 -1.10 -1.58 13.55
C LEU A 120 -2.36 -2.12 14.23
N SER A 121 -2.24 -2.75 15.41
CA SER A 121 -3.40 -3.26 16.17
C SER A 121 -4.38 -2.18 16.64
N SER A 122 -3.92 -0.94 16.73
CA SER A 122 -4.75 0.22 17.06
C SER A 122 -5.62 0.67 15.88
N HIS A 123 -5.22 0.34 14.65
CA HIS A 123 -5.93 0.74 13.45
C HIS A 123 -7.13 -0.21 13.21
N PRO A 124 -8.34 0.31 12.89
CA PRO A 124 -9.49 -0.54 12.53
C PRO A 124 -9.26 -1.35 11.26
N VAL A 125 -8.45 -0.81 10.35
CA VAL A 125 -8.09 -1.38 9.05
C VAL A 125 -6.63 -1.11 8.77
N VAL A 126 -5.99 -2.01 8.03
CA VAL A 126 -4.54 -1.96 7.74
C VAL A 126 -4.31 -2.25 6.26
N ALA A 127 -3.35 -1.58 5.64
CA ALA A 127 -2.93 -1.93 4.29
C ALA A 127 -2.30 -3.34 4.27
N LEU A 128 -2.63 -4.15 3.26
CA LEU A 128 -2.06 -5.49 3.11
C LEU A 128 -0.52 -5.45 3.01
N SER A 129 0.02 -4.43 2.35
CA SER A 129 1.46 -4.20 2.21
C SER A 129 2.14 -4.02 3.56
N GLU A 130 1.59 -3.17 4.43
CA GLU A 130 2.10 -2.95 5.79
C GLU A 130 2.06 -4.23 6.63
N LEU A 131 0.95 -4.99 6.54
CA LEU A 131 0.83 -6.27 7.22
C LEU A 131 1.85 -7.29 6.68
N SER A 132 2.06 -7.34 5.36
CA SER A 132 3.07 -8.20 4.74
C SER A 132 4.47 -7.86 5.23
N THR A 133 4.81 -6.56 5.34
CA THR A 133 6.09 -6.11 5.89
C THR A 133 6.25 -6.52 7.35
N LEU A 134 5.21 -6.38 8.18
CA LEU A 134 5.23 -6.82 9.57
C LEU A 134 5.47 -8.34 9.69
N CYS A 135 4.91 -9.12 8.77
CA CYS A 135 4.95 -10.59 8.79
C CYS A 135 6.11 -11.21 8.01
N ALA A 136 7.00 -10.40 7.41
CA ALA A 136 8.10 -10.88 6.58
C ALA A 136 9.06 -11.86 7.30
N GLY A 137 9.20 -11.73 8.63
CA GLY A 137 10.02 -12.64 9.43
C GLY A 137 9.36 -14.01 9.70
N SER A 138 8.02 -14.07 9.72
CA SER A 138 7.26 -15.29 10.02
C SER A 138 6.82 -16.04 8.77
N CYS A 139 6.70 -15.32 7.64
CA CYS A 139 6.30 -15.84 6.34
C CYS A 139 7.48 -15.79 5.37
N PRO A 140 8.07 -16.93 4.97
CA PRO A 140 9.26 -16.96 4.12
C PRO A 140 9.00 -16.48 2.68
N ASP A 141 7.74 -16.52 2.23
CA ASP A 141 7.33 -16.14 0.88
C ASP A 141 5.88 -15.62 0.86
N GLU A 142 5.54 -14.88 -0.19
CA GLU A 142 4.24 -14.25 -0.38
C GLU A 142 3.08 -15.27 -0.41
N ARG A 143 3.31 -16.47 -0.96
CA ARG A 143 2.26 -17.52 -0.99
C ARG A 143 1.96 -18.02 0.41
N THR A 144 2.98 -18.20 1.24
CA THR A 144 2.80 -18.57 2.64
C THR A 144 2.03 -17.48 3.41
N PHE A 145 2.33 -16.20 3.17
CA PHE A 145 1.59 -15.09 3.75
C PHE A 145 0.10 -15.13 3.37
N TYR A 146 -0.24 -15.33 2.09
CA TYR A 146 -1.64 -15.44 1.66
C TYR A 146 -2.34 -16.67 2.23
N LEU A 147 -1.66 -17.82 2.34
CA LEU A 147 -2.24 -19.01 2.99
C LEU A 147 -2.55 -18.74 4.47
N VAL A 148 -1.69 -18.01 5.15
CA VAL A 148 -1.92 -17.58 6.54
C VAL A 148 -3.13 -16.66 6.63
N LEU A 149 -3.26 -15.67 5.74
CA LEU A 149 -4.45 -14.81 5.68
C LEU A 149 -5.73 -15.59 5.41
N LEU A 150 -5.70 -16.53 4.46
CA LEU A 150 -6.82 -17.44 4.19
C LEU A 150 -7.21 -18.24 5.43
N GLN A 151 -6.24 -18.76 6.18
CA GLN A 151 -6.49 -19.47 7.42
C GLN A 151 -7.17 -18.56 8.45
N LEU A 152 -6.72 -17.32 8.60
CA LEU A 152 -7.33 -16.34 9.50
C LEU A 152 -8.76 -15.94 9.05
N GLN A 153 -9.03 -15.85 7.75
CA GLN A 153 -10.37 -15.60 7.22
C GLN A 153 -11.31 -16.78 7.47
N LYS A 154 -10.83 -18.01 7.26
CA LYS A 154 -11.56 -19.24 7.58
C LYS A 154 -11.93 -19.31 9.06
N GLU A 155 -11.07 -18.80 9.93
CA GLU A 155 -11.30 -18.65 11.37
C GLU A 155 -12.18 -17.43 11.74
N LYS A 156 -12.57 -16.61 10.76
CA LYS A 156 -13.32 -15.35 10.94
C LYS A 156 -12.60 -14.34 11.84
N ARG A 157 -11.27 -14.30 11.76
CA ARG A 157 -10.41 -13.35 12.50
C ARG A 157 -10.04 -12.15 11.65
N VAL A 158 -10.05 -12.28 10.33
CA VAL A 158 -9.80 -11.17 9.40
C VAL A 158 -10.80 -11.18 8.25
N THR A 159 -11.09 -9.99 7.72
CA THR A 159 -11.76 -9.77 6.45
C THR A 159 -10.83 -8.91 5.61
N VAL A 160 -10.80 -9.11 4.30
CA VAL A 160 -10.02 -8.26 3.41
C VAL A 160 -10.93 -7.77 2.28
N LEU A 161 -10.70 -6.54 1.87
CA LEU A 161 -11.40 -5.88 0.79
C LEU A 161 -10.38 -5.28 -0.17
N GLU A 162 -10.65 -5.33 -1.47
CA GLU A 162 -9.90 -4.59 -2.47
C GLU A 162 -10.58 -3.25 -2.72
N GLN A 163 -9.82 -2.17 -2.68
CA GLN A 163 -10.25 -0.79 -2.86
C GLN A 163 -9.24 -0.09 -3.77
N ASN A 164 -9.68 0.34 -4.96
CA ASN A 164 -8.85 1.05 -5.96
C ASN A 164 -7.52 0.34 -6.30
N GLY A 165 -7.53 -1.00 -6.35
CA GLY A 165 -6.34 -1.81 -6.62
C GLY A 165 -5.44 -2.08 -5.40
N GLU A 166 -5.73 -1.46 -4.24
CA GLU A 166 -5.08 -1.75 -2.97
C GLU A 166 -5.93 -2.69 -2.11
N LYS A 167 -5.28 -3.52 -1.29
CA LYS A 167 -5.98 -4.45 -0.40
C LYS A 167 -5.89 -3.96 1.04
N ILE A 168 -7.03 -3.94 1.72
CA ILE A 168 -7.14 -3.57 3.12
C ILE A 168 -7.60 -4.77 3.96
N VAL A 169 -7.00 -4.93 5.12
CA VAL A 169 -7.26 -6.02 6.06
C VAL A 169 -7.90 -5.44 7.32
N LYS A 170 -9.10 -5.92 7.63
CA LYS A 170 -9.79 -5.68 8.90
C LYS A 170 -9.59 -6.87 9.81
N PHE A 171 -9.16 -6.63 11.05
CA PHE A 171 -9.02 -7.67 12.07
C PHE A 171 -10.20 -7.66 13.05
N ALA A 172 -10.49 -8.82 13.64
CA ALA A 172 -11.43 -8.93 14.73
C ALA A 172 -10.93 -8.14 15.95
N ARG A 173 -11.81 -7.30 16.51
CA ARG A 173 -11.51 -6.54 17.73
C ARG A 173 -11.79 -7.40 18.96
N GLY A 174 -10.75 -8.10 19.42
CA GLY A 174 -10.73 -8.88 20.65
C GLY A 174 -10.35 -10.35 20.44
N PRO A 175 -9.84 -11.05 21.47
CA PRO A 175 -9.28 -12.41 21.33
C PRO A 175 -10.27 -13.48 20.84
N HIS A 176 -11.56 -13.27 21.05
CA HIS A 176 -12.63 -14.22 20.69
C HIS A 176 -13.73 -13.59 19.82
N ALA A 177 -13.52 -12.36 19.37
CA ALA A 177 -14.45 -11.69 18.47
C ALA A 177 -14.36 -12.33 17.08
N LYS A 178 -15.49 -12.34 16.37
CA LYS A 178 -15.51 -12.58 14.93
C LYS A 178 -15.48 -11.24 14.23
N VAL A 179 -14.64 -11.15 13.21
CA VAL A 179 -14.54 -9.95 12.38
C VAL A 179 -15.85 -9.72 11.64
N SER A 180 -16.28 -8.47 11.57
CA SER A 180 -17.39 -8.03 10.73
C SER A 180 -16.92 -7.87 9.28
N PRO A 181 -17.84 -7.92 8.29
CA PRO A 181 -17.51 -7.48 6.94
C PRO A 181 -16.99 -6.04 6.95
N VAL A 182 -16.10 -5.72 6.00
CA VAL A 182 -15.65 -4.34 5.79
C VAL A 182 -16.85 -3.51 5.32
N ASN A 183 -17.08 -2.35 5.94
CA ASN A 183 -18.16 -1.43 5.62
C ASN A 183 -17.63 -0.08 5.11
N ASP A 184 -18.52 0.83 4.73
CA ASP A 184 -18.17 2.15 4.18
C ASP A 184 -17.37 3.02 5.16
N VAL A 185 -17.58 2.85 6.47
CA VAL A 185 -16.80 3.55 7.49
C VAL A 185 -15.37 3.04 7.52
N ASP A 186 -15.17 1.72 7.46
CA ASP A 186 -13.83 1.13 7.40
C ASP A 186 -13.06 1.63 6.17
N VAL A 187 -13.72 1.71 5.00
CA VAL A 187 -13.14 2.29 3.78
C VAL A 187 -12.82 3.78 3.98
N GLY A 188 -13.74 4.54 4.57
CA GLY A 188 -13.53 5.95 4.88
C GLY A 188 -12.37 6.21 5.85
N VAL A 189 -12.18 5.35 6.86
CA VAL A 189 -11.01 5.42 7.75
C VAL A 189 -9.73 5.15 6.96
N TYR A 190 -9.73 4.14 6.09
CA TYR A 190 -8.56 3.87 5.24
C TYR A 190 -8.23 5.07 4.34
N GLN A 191 -9.23 5.73 3.77
CA GLN A 191 -9.06 6.95 2.99
C GLN A 191 -8.48 8.11 3.83
N LEU A 192 -8.90 8.27 5.08
CA LEU A 192 -8.30 9.25 6.01
C LEU A 192 -6.82 8.93 6.29
N MET A 193 -6.47 7.66 6.48
CA MET A 193 -5.08 7.23 6.66
C MET A 193 -4.22 7.55 5.42
N GLN A 194 -4.72 7.27 4.22
CA GLN A 194 -4.03 7.65 2.97
C GLN A 194 -3.86 9.16 2.86
N SER A 195 -4.90 9.92 3.24
CA SER A 195 -4.89 11.38 3.20
C SER A 195 -3.86 11.98 4.17
N GLU A 196 -3.71 11.40 5.37
CA GLU A 196 -2.66 11.76 6.32
C GLU A 196 -1.26 11.58 5.70
N GLN A 197 -1.02 10.43 5.07
CA GLN A 197 0.27 10.15 4.43
C GLN A 197 0.54 11.13 3.28
N LEU A 198 -0.46 11.44 2.48
CA LEU A 198 -0.35 12.37 1.35
C LEU A 198 -0.03 13.79 1.83
N LEU A 199 -0.78 14.30 2.80
CA LEU A 199 -0.56 15.62 3.39
C LEU A 199 0.84 15.72 4.00
N SER A 200 1.27 14.69 4.73
CA SER A 200 2.61 14.63 5.33
C SER A 200 3.72 14.70 4.28
N ARG A 201 3.61 13.93 3.18
CA ARG A 201 4.57 13.98 2.07
C ARG A 201 4.60 15.34 1.37
N LYS A 202 3.45 15.98 1.16
CA LYS A 202 3.38 17.31 0.53
C LYS A 202 4.00 18.38 1.44
N VAL A 203 3.76 18.32 2.74
CA VAL A 203 4.41 19.18 3.74
C VAL A 203 5.94 19.02 3.68
N GLU A 204 6.44 17.78 3.64
CA GLU A 204 7.88 17.51 3.55
C GLU A 204 8.48 18.07 2.25
N SER A 205 7.82 17.84 1.11
CA SER A 205 8.25 18.34 -0.19
C SER A 205 8.30 19.87 -0.24
N LEU A 206 7.27 20.57 0.24
CA LEU A 206 7.25 22.03 0.30
C LEU A 206 8.27 22.58 1.29
N SER A 207 8.54 21.87 2.39
CA SER A 207 9.58 22.25 3.35
C SER A 207 10.97 22.21 2.71
N GLN A 208 11.26 21.19 1.90
CA GLN A 208 12.49 21.11 1.12
C GLN A 208 12.58 22.24 0.09
N GLU A 209 11.47 22.60 -0.56
CA GLU A 209 11.41 23.73 -1.50
C GLU A 209 11.67 25.08 -0.80
N ALA A 210 11.08 25.31 0.38
CA ALA A 210 11.31 26.52 1.16
C ALA A 210 12.79 26.67 1.57
N GLU A 211 13.45 25.58 1.99
CA GLU A 211 14.88 25.58 2.29
C GLU A 211 15.74 25.81 1.03
N ARG A 212 15.31 25.34 -0.14
CA ARG A 212 15.99 25.69 -1.40
C ARG A 212 15.93 27.18 -1.70
N TYR A 213 14.76 27.82 -1.53
CA TYR A 213 14.63 29.27 -1.72
C TYR A 213 15.47 30.08 -0.74
N LYS A 214 15.58 29.61 0.51
CA LYS A 214 16.48 30.19 1.52
C LYS A 214 17.94 30.13 1.08
N GLU A 215 18.38 29.00 0.54
CA GLU A 215 19.77 28.85 0.05
C GLU A 215 20.03 29.66 -1.23
N GLU A 216 19.03 29.81 -2.10
CA GLU A 216 19.07 30.75 -3.23
C GLU A 216 19.20 32.20 -2.77
N ALA A 217 18.44 32.60 -1.75
CA ALA A 217 18.53 33.93 -1.15
C ALA A 217 19.93 34.17 -0.57
N ARG A 218 20.48 33.21 0.19
CA ARG A 218 21.86 33.28 0.71
C ARG A 218 22.90 33.43 -0.40
N ARG A 219 22.81 32.63 -1.47
CA ARG A 219 23.71 32.75 -2.64
C ARG A 219 23.58 34.11 -3.32
N ALA A 220 22.37 34.65 -3.46
CA ALA A 220 22.16 35.98 -4.01
C ALA A 220 22.70 37.10 -3.10
N CYS A 221 22.59 36.96 -1.77
CA CYS A 221 23.20 37.86 -0.78
C CYS A 221 24.72 37.88 -0.93
N ARG A 222 25.37 36.71 -0.96
CA ARG A 222 26.83 36.57 -1.16
C ARG A 222 27.30 37.21 -2.46
N ALA A 223 26.47 37.14 -3.51
CA ALA A 223 26.74 37.76 -4.80
C ALA A 223 26.40 39.27 -4.89
N GLY A 224 25.96 39.90 -3.79
CA GLY A 224 25.54 41.31 -3.76
C GLY A 224 24.24 41.60 -4.51
N LYS A 225 23.45 40.58 -4.88
CA LYS A 225 22.23 40.70 -5.69
C LYS A 225 20.99 40.84 -4.79
N LYS A 226 20.84 41.98 -4.10
CA LYS A 226 19.74 42.25 -3.15
C LYS A 226 18.34 41.92 -3.71
N GLN A 227 18.04 42.37 -4.93
CA GLN A 227 16.72 42.15 -5.54
C GLN A 227 16.41 40.66 -5.80
N LEU A 228 17.43 39.88 -6.17
CA LEU A 228 17.28 38.44 -6.37
C LEU A 228 17.07 37.73 -5.03
N ALA A 229 17.80 38.13 -3.99
CA ALA A 229 17.64 37.59 -2.64
C ALA A 229 16.23 37.85 -2.10
N LEU A 230 15.73 39.09 -2.21
CA LEU A 230 14.37 39.45 -1.80
C LEU A 230 13.30 38.66 -2.57
N ARG A 231 13.51 38.40 -3.86
CA ARG A 231 12.59 37.57 -4.66
C ARG A 231 12.55 36.12 -4.14
N SER A 232 13.70 35.53 -3.84
CA SER A 232 13.78 34.18 -3.28
C SER A 232 13.17 34.11 -1.88
N LEU A 233 13.38 35.11 -1.02
CA LEU A 233 12.73 35.19 0.29
C LEU A 233 11.21 35.31 0.19
N LYS A 234 10.71 36.10 -0.76
CA LYS A 234 9.27 36.18 -1.03
C LYS A 234 8.67 34.85 -1.49
N ALA A 235 9.43 34.07 -2.27
CA ALA A 235 9.01 32.72 -2.67
C ALA A 235 9.02 31.73 -1.49
N LYS A 236 10.04 31.80 -0.62
CA LYS A 236 10.08 31.07 0.65
C LYS A 236 8.86 31.38 1.51
N GLN A 237 8.57 32.66 1.78
CA GLN A 237 7.47 33.06 2.65
C GLN A 237 6.09 32.63 2.11
N ARG A 238 5.90 32.63 0.78
CA ARG A 238 4.69 32.05 0.15
C ARG A 238 4.58 30.55 0.41
N THR A 239 5.70 29.84 0.26
CA THR A 239 5.77 28.39 0.48
C THR A 239 5.51 28.04 1.94
N GLU A 240 6.08 28.80 2.88
CA GLU A 240 5.85 28.65 4.32
C GLU A 240 4.38 28.86 4.70
N LYS A 241 3.69 29.85 4.12
CA LYS A 241 2.23 30.01 4.31
C LYS A 241 1.43 28.82 3.78
N ARG A 242 1.84 28.21 2.67
CA ARG A 242 1.21 26.98 2.15
C ARG A 242 1.43 25.80 3.09
N ILE A 243 2.63 25.67 3.64
CA ILE A 243 2.97 24.64 4.65
C ILE A 243 2.09 24.80 5.89
N GLU A 244 1.94 26.02 6.42
CA GLU A 244 1.10 26.30 7.59
C GLU A 244 -0.37 25.89 7.36
N ALA A 245 -0.92 26.22 6.19
CA ALA A 245 -2.27 25.82 5.82
C ALA A 245 -2.43 24.29 5.70
N LEU A 246 -1.42 23.58 5.20
CA LEU A 246 -1.42 22.11 5.13
C LEU A 246 -1.27 21.46 6.51
N HIS A 247 -0.44 22.02 7.40
CA HIS A 247 -0.30 21.54 8.78
C HIS A 247 -1.63 21.60 9.53
N ALA A 248 -2.38 22.70 9.45
CA ALA A 248 -3.68 22.79 10.11
C ALA A 248 -4.68 21.71 9.65
N LYS A 249 -4.61 21.34 8.36
CA LYS A 249 -5.42 20.23 7.80
C LYS A 249 -4.92 18.88 8.30
N LEU A 250 -3.61 18.66 8.29
CA LEU A 250 -2.98 17.44 8.79
C LEU A 250 -3.34 17.21 10.26
N ASP A 251 -3.23 18.24 11.11
CA ASP A 251 -3.62 18.20 12.53
C ASP A 251 -5.10 17.80 12.71
N THR A 252 -5.97 18.29 11.82
CA THR A 252 -7.39 17.93 11.84
C THR A 252 -7.58 16.44 11.52
N VAL A 253 -6.93 15.93 10.47
CA VAL A 253 -7.00 14.51 10.07
C VAL A 253 -6.42 13.61 11.16
N GLN A 254 -5.25 13.96 11.70
CA GLN A 254 -4.60 13.23 12.79
C GLN A 254 -5.47 13.18 14.04
N GLY A 255 -6.06 14.32 14.44
CA GLY A 255 -6.97 14.36 15.58
C GLY A 255 -8.24 13.51 15.40
N ILE A 256 -8.68 13.25 14.16
CA ILE A 256 -9.77 12.31 13.87
C ILE A 256 -9.27 10.87 13.99
N LEU A 257 -8.13 10.55 13.38
CA LEU A 257 -7.51 9.22 13.44
C LEU A 257 -7.18 8.81 14.88
N ASP A 258 -6.65 9.72 15.70
CA ASP A 258 -6.37 9.47 17.13
C ASP A 258 -7.61 9.02 17.90
N ARG A 259 -8.77 9.67 17.65
CA ARG A 259 -10.05 9.27 18.26
C ARG A 259 -10.53 7.91 17.76
N ILE A 260 -10.29 7.62 16.49
CA ILE A 260 -10.60 6.31 15.89
C ILE A 260 -9.70 5.21 16.49
N TYR A 261 -8.40 5.47 16.67
CA TYR A 261 -7.46 4.52 17.25
C TYR A 261 -7.70 4.29 18.74
N ALA A 262 -8.18 5.31 19.47
CA ALA A 262 -8.64 5.16 20.85
C ALA A 262 -9.95 4.38 20.99
N SER A 263 -10.69 4.17 19.89
CA SER A 263 -11.99 3.50 19.92
C SER A 263 -11.84 1.98 20.07
N GLN A 264 -12.52 1.40 21.05
CA GLN A 264 -12.42 -0.05 21.34
C GLN A 264 -13.43 -0.92 20.58
N THR A 265 -14.51 -0.31 20.06
CA THR A 265 -15.59 -1.03 19.36
C THR A 265 -15.87 -0.42 17.99
N ASP A 266 -16.41 -1.21 17.07
CA ASP A 266 -16.82 -0.74 15.74
C ASP A 266 -17.83 0.43 15.83
N GLN A 267 -18.71 0.43 16.83
CA GLN A 267 -19.65 1.54 17.06
C GLN A 267 -18.94 2.83 17.47
N MET A 268 -17.89 2.75 18.30
CA MET A 268 -17.10 3.92 18.67
C MET A 268 -16.32 4.47 17.46
N VAL A 269 -15.78 3.58 16.62
CA VAL A 269 -15.13 3.98 15.35
C VAL A 269 -16.13 4.70 14.46
N PHE A 270 -17.33 4.16 14.28
CA PHE A 270 -18.39 4.79 13.52
C PHE A 270 -18.70 6.20 14.02
N ASN A 271 -18.89 6.35 15.33
CA ASN A 271 -19.21 7.65 15.93
C ASN A 271 -18.04 8.66 15.78
N ALA A 272 -16.80 8.22 16.00
CA ALA A 272 -15.60 9.04 15.86
C ALA A 272 -15.39 9.47 14.40
N TYR A 273 -15.57 8.55 13.45
CA TYR A 273 -15.50 8.82 12.02
C TYR A 273 -16.58 9.82 11.60
N GLN A 274 -17.85 9.63 11.99
CA GLN A 274 -18.92 10.58 11.66
C GLN A 274 -18.68 11.97 12.22
N ALA A 275 -18.24 12.06 13.49
CA ALA A 275 -17.89 13.34 14.10
C ALA A 275 -16.70 14.00 13.38
N GLY A 276 -15.71 13.22 12.98
CA GLY A 276 -14.55 13.68 12.23
C GLY A 276 -14.90 14.19 10.84
N VAL A 277 -15.69 13.44 10.08
CA VAL A 277 -16.18 13.89 8.76
C VAL A 277 -16.99 15.18 8.88
N GLY A 278 -17.81 15.32 9.92
CA GLY A 278 -18.52 16.57 10.20
C GLY A 278 -17.59 17.75 10.46
N ALA A 279 -16.55 17.55 11.28
CA ALA A 279 -15.54 18.57 11.57
C ALA A 279 -14.72 18.95 10.32
N LEU A 280 -14.31 17.96 9.53
CA LEU A 280 -13.56 18.16 8.29
C LEU A 280 -14.39 18.93 7.25
N LYS A 281 -15.69 18.61 7.09
CA LYS A 281 -16.58 19.38 6.21
C LYS A 281 -16.74 20.83 6.63
N LEU A 282 -16.72 21.12 7.94
CA LEU A 282 -16.78 22.49 8.45
C LEU A 282 -15.47 23.24 8.23
N SER A 283 -14.31 22.58 8.31
CA SER A 283 -13.01 23.19 8.01
C SER A 283 -12.77 23.38 6.50
N MET A 284 -13.43 22.58 5.66
CA MET A 284 -13.33 22.65 4.19
C MET A 284 -14.41 23.52 3.54
N LYS A 285 -15.25 24.22 4.29
CA LYS A 285 -16.40 24.99 3.77
C LYS A 285 -16.03 26.14 2.82
N ASP A 286 -14.77 26.56 2.81
CA ASP A 286 -14.21 27.58 1.89
C ASP A 286 -13.67 26.98 0.58
N VAL A 287 -13.75 25.66 0.41
CA VAL A 287 -13.42 24.92 -0.80
C VAL A 287 -14.73 24.69 -1.52
N THR A 288 -14.83 25.05 -2.79
CA THR A 288 -16.04 24.87 -3.60
C THR A 288 -16.34 23.39 -3.82
N VAL A 289 -16.97 22.75 -2.84
CA VAL A 289 -17.38 21.34 -2.84
C VAL A 289 -18.64 21.19 -3.68
N GLU A 290 -18.49 21.23 -5.00
CA GLU A 290 -19.48 20.72 -5.94
C GLU A 290 -18.82 19.61 -6.77
N LYS A 291 -18.96 18.37 -6.28
CA LYS A 291 -18.56 17.06 -6.89
C LYS A 291 -17.21 16.49 -6.44
N ALA A 292 -17.15 15.96 -5.23
CA ALA A 292 -16.14 14.95 -4.94
C ALA A 292 -16.79 13.70 -4.33
N GLU A 293 -16.61 12.58 -5.01
CA GLU A 293 -17.16 11.28 -4.64
C GLU A 293 -16.30 10.57 -3.57
N SER A 294 -15.05 11.02 -3.35
CA SER A 294 -14.11 10.53 -2.32
C SER A 294 -13.46 11.68 -1.53
N LEU A 295 -13.19 11.46 -0.24
CA LEU A 295 -12.45 12.42 0.61
C LEU A 295 -10.99 12.59 0.15
N VAL A 296 -10.41 11.54 -0.45
CA VAL A 296 -9.06 11.60 -1.03
C VAL A 296 -9.01 12.57 -2.20
N ASP A 297 -10.03 12.54 -3.06
CA ASP A 297 -10.10 13.43 -4.23
C ASP A 297 -10.23 14.90 -3.79
N GLN A 298 -10.97 15.18 -2.72
CA GLN A 298 -11.06 16.53 -2.14
C GLN A 298 -9.71 17.00 -1.59
N ILE A 299 -8.94 16.09 -0.99
CA ILE A 299 -7.63 16.43 -0.43
C ILE A 299 -6.59 16.57 -1.54
N GLN A 300 -6.67 15.74 -2.58
CA GLN A 300 -5.84 15.83 -3.78
C GLN A 300 -6.11 17.13 -4.54
N GLU A 301 -7.37 17.44 -4.81
CA GLU A 301 -7.79 18.70 -5.42
C GLU A 301 -7.28 19.88 -4.58
N LEU A 302 -7.26 19.78 -3.25
CA LEU A 302 -6.69 20.79 -2.37
C LEU A 302 -5.17 20.87 -2.34
N CYS A 303 -4.48 19.77 -2.59
CA CYS A 303 -3.04 19.76 -2.81
C CYS A 303 -2.69 20.40 -4.15
N ASP A 304 -3.58 20.27 -5.14
CA ASP A 304 -3.37 20.71 -6.53
C ASP A 304 -3.87 22.14 -6.80
N THR A 305 -4.95 22.60 -6.15
CA THR A 305 -5.58 23.94 -6.33
C THR A 305 -4.76 25.13 -5.82
N GLN A 306 -3.46 24.95 -5.55
CA GLN A 306 -2.54 26.07 -5.33
C GLN A 306 -1.21 25.97 -6.07
N ASP A 307 -1.04 25.00 -6.98
CA ASP A 307 0.10 25.00 -7.90
C ASP A 307 -0.17 25.89 -9.15
N GLU A 308 -1.42 26.25 -9.44
CA GLU A 308 -1.81 27.13 -10.57
C GLU A 308 -1.52 28.64 -10.38
N VAL A 309 -1.14 29.11 -9.18
CA VAL A 309 -0.71 30.51 -9.00
C VAL A 309 0.76 30.73 -9.43
N SER A 310 1.47 29.66 -9.78
CA SER A 310 2.89 29.73 -10.16
C SER A 310 3.11 30.10 -11.64
N GLN A 311 2.13 29.92 -12.52
CA GLN A 311 2.27 30.22 -13.96
C GLN A 311 1.72 31.59 -14.40
N THR A 312 0.89 32.26 -13.61
CA THR A 312 0.38 33.62 -13.93
C THR A 312 1.36 34.75 -13.56
N LEU A 313 2.54 34.44 -13.02
CA LEU A 313 3.58 35.42 -12.69
C LEU A 313 4.40 35.93 -13.90
N ALA A 314 4.06 35.52 -15.12
CA ALA A 314 4.61 36.13 -16.34
C ALA A 314 3.90 37.43 -16.75
N GLY A 315 2.76 37.79 -16.14
CA GLY A 315 2.02 38.99 -16.55
C GLY A 315 1.02 39.51 -15.54
N GLY A 316 1.45 40.49 -14.73
CA GLY A 316 0.60 41.58 -14.27
C GLY A 316 -0.34 41.33 -13.09
N VAL A 317 -0.29 42.27 -12.16
CA VAL A 317 -1.26 42.54 -11.07
C VAL A 317 -1.12 41.66 -9.83
N THR A 318 -0.39 42.25 -8.88
CA THR A 318 -0.50 42.06 -7.44
C THR A 318 -1.95 42.04 -6.98
N ASN A 319 -2.45 40.90 -6.50
CA ASN A 319 -3.65 40.87 -5.66
C ASN A 319 -3.47 39.82 -4.56
N GLY A 320 -3.46 40.28 -3.30
CA GLY A 320 -3.96 39.50 -2.16
C GLY A 320 -3.00 39.10 -1.06
N LEU A 321 -1.68 39.09 -1.27
CA LEU A 321 -0.71 38.81 -0.20
C LEU A 321 0.29 39.97 -0.11
N ASP A 322 -0.09 41.01 0.63
CA ASP A 322 0.85 42.00 1.15
C ASP A 322 1.80 41.26 2.10
N PHE A 323 2.94 40.85 1.55
CA PHE A 323 4.08 40.44 2.35
C PHE A 323 4.72 41.71 2.88
N ASP A 324 4.93 41.78 4.18
CA ASP A 324 5.54 42.94 4.81
C ASP A 324 6.97 43.11 4.29
N SER A 325 7.19 44.18 3.53
CA SER A 325 8.51 44.49 2.97
C SER A 325 9.53 44.69 4.08
N GLU A 326 9.13 45.17 5.25
CA GLU A 326 10.01 45.39 6.40
C GLU A 326 10.46 44.05 7.01
N GLU A 327 9.58 43.06 7.06
CA GLU A 327 9.89 41.70 7.53
C GLU A 327 10.90 40.99 6.61
N LEU A 328 10.70 41.10 5.29
CA LEU A 328 11.61 40.53 4.29
C LEU A 328 12.99 41.21 4.33
N GLU A 329 13.05 42.53 4.53
CA GLU A 329 14.32 43.24 4.68
C GLU A 329 15.04 42.87 5.98
N LYS A 330 14.30 42.66 7.07
CA LYS A 330 14.87 42.16 8.33
C LYS A 330 15.40 40.73 8.19
N GLU A 331 14.69 39.83 7.53
CA GLU A 331 15.17 38.47 7.24
C GLU A 331 16.44 38.49 6.36
N LEU A 332 16.46 39.38 5.36
CA LEU A 332 17.63 39.60 4.53
C LEU A 332 18.84 40.07 5.36
N ASP A 333 18.64 41.02 6.27
CA ASP A 333 19.69 41.52 7.17
C ASP A 333 20.23 40.42 8.10
N ILE A 334 19.35 39.55 8.61
CA ILE A 334 19.76 38.37 9.39
C ILE A 334 20.62 37.43 8.54
N LEU A 335 20.22 37.13 7.30
CA LEU A 335 21.01 36.27 6.40
C LEU A 335 22.37 36.88 6.06
N LEU A 336 22.47 38.20 5.90
CA LEU A 336 23.73 38.90 5.69
C LEU A 336 24.66 38.78 6.91
N GLN A 337 24.11 38.90 8.12
CA GLN A 337 24.87 38.72 9.36
C GLN A 337 25.36 37.29 9.56
N ASP A 338 24.55 36.29 9.21
CA ASP A 338 24.94 34.87 9.28
C ASP A 338 26.01 34.51 8.25
N THR A 339 25.93 35.08 7.05
CA THR A 339 26.95 34.91 6.00
C THR A 339 28.30 35.50 6.39
N THR A 340 28.30 36.54 7.24
CA THR A 340 29.54 37.19 7.73
C THR A 340 30.24 36.35 8.82
N LYS A 341 29.56 35.35 9.39
CA LYS A 341 30.09 34.45 10.43
C LYS A 341 30.64 33.12 9.89
N GLU A 342 30.33 32.74 8.65
CA GLU A 342 31.02 31.65 7.96
C GLU A 342 32.37 32.17 7.44
N PRO A 343 33.51 31.57 7.83
CA PRO A 343 34.81 31.98 7.30
C PRO A 343 34.84 31.77 5.79
N SER A 344 35.06 32.87 5.07
CA SER A 344 35.35 32.89 3.64
C SER A 344 36.68 32.18 3.40
N GLU A 345 36.65 30.86 3.21
CA GLU A 345 37.78 30.11 2.67
C GLU A 345 37.49 29.74 1.21
N LEU A 346 37.87 30.64 0.31
CA LEU A 346 38.29 30.27 -1.03
C LEU A 346 39.55 31.06 -1.39
N PRO A 347 40.65 30.40 -1.78
CA PRO A 347 41.63 30.99 -2.67
C PRO A 347 41.27 30.73 -4.14
N ASP A 348 41.67 31.67 -4.97
CA ASP A 348 41.53 31.67 -6.43
C ASP A 348 42.30 30.52 -7.13
N ASN A 349 41.71 30.11 -8.25
CA ASN A 349 42.00 29.09 -9.29
C ASN A 349 43.50 28.92 -9.72
N PRO A 350 43.94 27.78 -10.34
CA PRO A 350 43.69 27.54 -11.78
C PRO A 350 43.50 26.07 -12.25
N GLN A 351 42.72 25.95 -13.34
CA GLN A 351 42.54 24.88 -14.34
C GLN A 351 43.45 23.62 -14.31
N GLU A 352 42.86 22.40 -14.34
CA GLU A 352 43.24 21.30 -15.27
C GLU A 352 42.31 20.05 -15.22
N THR A 353 41.83 19.67 -16.41
CA THR A 353 41.52 18.33 -16.98
C THR A 353 40.86 17.18 -16.20
N PHE A 354 39.69 16.76 -16.73
CA PHE A 354 39.11 15.41 -16.91
C PHE A 354 39.79 14.18 -16.25
N TYR A 355 39.00 13.35 -15.53
CA TYR A 355 38.45 12.05 -16.01
C TYR A 355 37.88 11.15 -14.89
N ILE A 356 36.65 10.66 -15.12
CA ILE A 356 36.11 9.30 -14.88
C ILE A 356 35.78 8.86 -13.43
N ASN A 357 34.48 8.74 -13.09
CA ASN A 357 33.78 7.45 -13.01
C ASN A 357 32.30 7.57 -12.63
N SER A 358 31.49 6.93 -13.46
CA SER A 358 30.05 6.78 -13.46
C SER A 358 29.52 5.80 -12.41
N VAL A 359 28.43 6.18 -11.74
CA VAL A 359 27.46 5.30 -11.07
C VAL A 359 26.05 5.88 -11.36
N PRO A 360 25.05 5.06 -11.72
CA PRO A 360 23.92 5.50 -12.54
C PRO A 360 22.85 6.25 -11.73
N ASP A 361 22.52 7.47 -12.17
CA ASP A 361 21.26 8.14 -11.84
C ASP A 361 20.11 7.31 -12.42
N THR A 362 19.33 6.67 -11.56
CA THR A 362 17.95 6.27 -11.87
C THR A 362 17.04 7.45 -11.52
N ARG A 363 17.24 8.56 -12.23
CA ARG A 363 16.27 9.66 -12.25
C ARG A 363 15.42 9.44 -13.49
N ILE A 364 14.26 8.82 -13.28
CA ILE A 364 13.23 8.76 -14.31
C ILE A 364 12.88 10.22 -14.61
N SER A 365 13.05 10.62 -15.87
CA SER A 365 12.73 11.98 -16.28
C SER A 365 11.21 12.20 -16.28
N ASP A 366 10.76 13.43 -16.08
CA ASP A 366 9.32 13.75 -16.09
C ASP A 366 8.64 13.30 -17.40
N ALA A 367 9.40 13.27 -18.52
CA ALA A 367 8.94 12.75 -19.80
C ALA A 367 8.73 11.22 -19.82
N GLU A 368 9.51 10.45 -19.07
CA GLU A 368 9.32 9.00 -18.91
C GLU A 368 8.17 8.70 -17.94
N LEU A 369 7.98 9.52 -16.92
CA LEU A 369 6.85 9.41 -15.99
C LEU A 369 5.52 9.73 -16.72
N GLU A 370 5.52 10.74 -17.58
CA GLU A 370 4.35 11.13 -18.39
C GLU A 370 4.04 10.10 -19.49
N ALA A 371 5.06 9.45 -20.07
CA ALA A 371 4.87 8.34 -21.02
C ALA A 371 4.31 7.06 -20.34
N GLU A 372 4.68 6.79 -19.08
CA GLU A 372 4.09 5.69 -18.30
C GLU A 372 2.66 6.02 -17.83
N LEU A 373 2.34 7.29 -17.59
CA LEU A 373 0.96 7.76 -17.34
C LEU A 373 0.08 7.72 -18.61
N GLU A 374 0.63 7.97 -19.80
CA GLU A 374 -0.08 7.80 -21.08
C GLU A 374 -0.38 6.32 -21.38
N LYS A 375 0.49 5.39 -21.00
CA LYS A 375 0.19 3.94 -21.08
C LYS A 375 -0.95 3.52 -20.15
N LEU A 376 -1.18 4.24 -19.06
CA LEU A 376 -2.26 3.97 -18.12
C LEU A 376 -3.60 4.58 -18.54
N SER A 377 -3.61 5.59 -19.43
CA SER A 377 -4.83 6.30 -19.85
C SER A 377 -5.46 5.81 -21.15
N LEU A 378 -4.83 4.87 -21.88
CA LEU A 378 -5.44 4.25 -23.07
C LEU A 378 -6.05 2.88 -22.76
N SER A 379 -7.19 2.89 -22.05
CA SER A 379 -8.16 1.80 -22.17
C SER A 379 -9.61 2.25 -22.01
N GLU A 380 -10.03 3.31 -22.70
CA GLU A 380 -11.44 3.48 -23.02
C GLU A 380 -11.65 4.18 -24.37
N GLY A 381 -12.24 3.45 -25.33
CA GLY A 381 -12.60 4.02 -26.63
C GLY A 381 -12.69 3.03 -27.78
N GLY A 382 -13.60 2.05 -27.69
CA GLY A 382 -13.91 1.10 -28.75
C GLY A 382 -15.39 1.02 -29.10
N LEU A 383 -16.10 2.15 -29.21
CA LEU A 383 -17.39 2.20 -29.93
C LEU A 383 -17.12 2.23 -31.44
N VAL A 384 -17.52 1.16 -32.14
CA VAL A 384 -17.63 1.14 -33.61
C VAL A 384 -19.05 0.68 -33.99
N PRO A 385 -19.67 1.24 -35.04
CA PRO A 385 -21.11 1.16 -35.25
C PRO A 385 -21.56 -0.06 -36.08
N SER A 386 -22.78 -0.54 -35.77
CA SER A 386 -23.78 -1.17 -36.65
C SER A 386 -23.33 -2.15 -37.75
N ARG A 387 -23.76 -3.44 -37.63
CA ARG A 387 -24.71 -4.05 -38.60
C ARG A 387 -25.10 -5.50 -38.30
N LYS A 388 -26.40 -5.74 -38.51
CA LYS A 388 -27.09 -6.97 -38.98
C LYS A 388 -27.44 -8.06 -37.96
N SER A 389 -28.71 -7.99 -37.57
CA SER A 389 -29.57 -9.08 -37.12
C SER A 389 -29.60 -10.28 -38.10
N PRO A 390 -29.68 -11.52 -37.58
CA PRO A 390 -30.30 -12.62 -38.27
C PRO A 390 -31.71 -12.90 -37.70
N LYS A 391 -32.62 -13.01 -38.65
CA LYS A 391 -34.04 -13.33 -38.55
C LYS A 391 -34.31 -14.51 -37.61
N ARG A 392 -35.19 -14.30 -36.63
CA ARG A 392 -35.93 -15.37 -35.96
C ARG A 392 -37.03 -15.82 -36.92
N GLN A 393 -36.86 -16.99 -37.51
CA GLN A 393 -37.91 -17.66 -38.27
C GLN A 393 -39.05 -17.99 -37.29
N LEU A 394 -40.22 -17.40 -37.57
CA LEU A 394 -41.52 -17.90 -37.15
C LEU A 394 -41.89 -19.00 -38.13
N GLU A 395 -42.02 -20.24 -37.66
CA GLU A 395 -42.75 -21.27 -38.38
C GLU A 395 -44.26 -21.00 -38.23
N PRO A 396 -45.05 -21.19 -39.30
CA PRO A 396 -46.49 -21.23 -39.22
C PRO A 396 -47.00 -22.67 -38.99
N THR A 397 -47.87 -22.78 -37.99
CA THR A 397 -49.16 -23.49 -38.00
C THR A 397 -49.23 -24.91 -38.60
N LEU A 398 -49.56 -25.89 -37.74
CA LEU A 398 -50.81 -26.67 -37.77
C LEU A 398 -50.96 -27.56 -36.54
#